data_AF-A0A7Z1MK51-F1
#
_entry.id   AF-A0A7Z1MK51-F1
#
_cell.length_a   1.000
_cell.length_b   1.000
_cell.length_c   1.000
_cell.angle_alpha   90.00
_cell.angle_beta   90.00
_cell.angle_gamma   90.00
#
_symmetry.space_group_name_H-M   'P 1'
#
loop_
_entity.id
_entity.type
_entity.pdbx_description
1 polymer ?
#
loop_
_entity_poly.entity_id
_entity_poly.type
_entity_poly.pdbx_seq_one_letter_code
_entity_poly.pdbx_strand_id
1 'polypeptide(L)'
;MSMRINPKLFELSKETQKKIREEFDHELDLSSRHCALVHFMNRHIERPDSYRSIDDPSYREPTIEEITEVIDYLADVHSLGVVAKQLGLKSKSNPTRTLNRWRSGENEIPYAAWRLLLVLSGRVVQVNRIPEADKSKPWTKNYQNF
;
A
#
# COMPACT_ATOMS: atom_id res chain seq x y z
N MET A 1 10.50 -16.10 25.45
CA MET A 1 10.24 -14.66 25.20
C MET A 1 11.31 -14.17 24.23
N SER A 2 10.95 -13.92 22.97
CA SER A 2 11.91 -13.35 22.03
C SER A 2 12.02 -11.85 22.28
N MET A 3 13.22 -11.36 22.56
CA MET A 3 13.53 -9.94 22.58
C MET A 3 13.09 -9.33 21.23
N ARG A 4 12.21 -8.32 21.23
CA ARG A 4 11.84 -7.56 20.00
C ARG A 4 12.99 -6.69 19.49
N ILE A 5 14.12 -6.67 20.18
CA ILE A 5 15.33 -5.90 19.86
C ILE A 5 16.38 -6.89 19.37
N ASN A 6 17.04 -6.58 18.25
CA ASN A 6 18.19 -7.35 17.78
C ASN A 6 19.47 -6.86 18.49
N PRO A 7 19.98 -7.56 19.52
CA PRO A 7 21.10 -7.08 20.32
C PRO A 7 22.41 -6.96 19.52
N LYS A 8 22.53 -7.71 18.40
CA LYS A 8 23.70 -7.64 17.51
C LYS A 8 23.90 -6.24 16.90
N LEU A 9 22.86 -5.40 16.86
CA LEU A 9 22.98 -4.03 16.38
C LEU A 9 23.91 -3.18 17.26
N PHE A 10 24.01 -3.49 18.56
CA PHE A 10 24.91 -2.78 19.47
C PHE A 10 26.38 -3.14 19.29
N GLU A 11 26.65 -4.30 18.68
CA GLU A 11 28.00 -4.80 18.38
C GLU A 11 28.60 -4.19 17.09
N LEU A 12 27.76 -3.52 16.28
CA LEU A 12 28.20 -2.86 15.05
C LEU A 12 29.06 -1.62 15.34
N SER A 13 29.85 -1.19 14.36
CA SER A 13 30.59 0.07 14.48
C SER A 13 29.65 1.27 14.66
N LYS A 14 30.14 2.34 15.29
CA LYS A 14 29.35 3.57 15.49
C LYS A 14 28.89 4.19 14.17
N GLU A 15 29.72 4.10 13.14
CA GLU A 15 29.38 4.57 11.79
C GLU A 15 28.20 3.79 11.20
N THR A 16 28.21 2.46 11.30
CA THR A 16 27.10 1.63 10.83
C THR A 16 25.82 1.88 11.64
N GLN A 17 25.92 2.01 12.96
CA GLN A 17 24.77 2.34 13.82
C GLN A 17 24.15 3.69 13.44
N LYS A 18 24.99 4.70 13.13
CA LYS A 18 24.54 6.02 12.67
C LYS A 18 23.78 5.91 11.35
N LYS A 19 24.33 5.18 10.37
CA LYS A 19 23.66 4.97 9.07
C LYS A 19 22.29 4.30 9.21
N ILE A 20 22.19 3.25 10.03
CA ILE A 20 20.92 2.57 10.32
C ILE A 20 19.90 3.56 10.89
N ARG A 21 20.34 4.43 11.80
CA ARG A 21 19.46 5.42 12.40
C ARG A 21 19.00 6.47 11.40
N GLU A 22 19.88 6.96 10.53
CA GLU A 22 19.52 7.91 9.48
C GLU A 22 18.52 7.33 8.48
N GLU A 23 18.70 6.07 8.08
CA GLU A 23 17.74 5.35 7.23
C GLU A 23 16.38 5.19 7.95
N PHE A 24 16.39 4.79 9.22
CA PHE A 24 15.17 4.68 10.04
C PHE A 24 14.43 6.01 10.16
N ASP A 25 15.13 7.09 10.52
CA ASP A 25 14.53 8.41 10.72
C ASP A 25 13.91 8.93 9.41
N HIS A 26 14.57 8.67 8.27
CA HIS A 26 14.04 9.02 6.95
C HIS A 26 12.79 8.22 6.58
N GLU A 27 12.80 6.89 6.74
CA GLU A 27 11.63 6.05 6.44
C GLU A 27 10.46 6.35 7.39
N LEU A 28 10.75 6.69 8.65
CA LEU A 28 9.75 7.11 9.62
C LEU A 28 9.06 8.42 9.19
N ASP A 29 9.81 9.41 8.69
CA ASP A 29 9.24 10.64 8.14
C ASP A 29 8.31 10.34 6.97
N LEU A 30 8.79 9.58 5.98
CA LEU A 30 7.98 9.23 4.80
C LEU A 30 6.71 8.47 5.17
N SER A 31 6.81 7.50 6.08
CA SER A 31 5.69 6.70 6.57
C SER A 31 4.67 7.57 7.32
N SER A 32 5.14 8.48 8.17
CA SER A 32 4.29 9.38 8.94
C SER A 32 3.52 10.34 8.02
N ARG A 33 4.19 10.87 6.98
CA ARG A 33 3.56 11.71 5.96
C ARG A 33 2.49 10.95 5.17
N HIS A 34 2.76 9.70 4.79
CA HIS A 34 1.78 8.85 4.10
C HIS A 34 0.53 8.61 4.96
N CYS A 35 0.73 8.26 6.24
CA CYS A 35 -0.37 8.10 7.19
C CYS A 35 -1.17 9.38 7.35
N ALA A 36 -0.50 10.53 7.44
CA ALA A 36 -1.15 11.83 7.58
C ALA A 36 -2.00 12.17 6.35
N LEU A 37 -1.45 11.97 5.14
CA LEU A 37 -2.15 12.18 3.88
C LEU A 37 -3.42 11.31 3.80
N VAL A 38 -3.29 10.00 4.07
CA VAL A 38 -4.40 9.04 3.98
C VAL A 38 -5.52 9.36 4.96
N HIS A 39 -5.20 9.72 6.21
CA HIS A 39 -6.19 9.80 7.29
C HIS A 39 -6.74 11.20 7.56
N PHE A 40 -5.96 12.25 7.32
CA PHE A 40 -6.33 13.62 7.70
C PHE A 40 -6.50 14.57 6.51
N MET A 41 -5.84 14.30 5.39
CA MET A 41 -5.94 15.16 4.20
C MET A 41 -6.95 14.62 3.18
N ASN A 42 -6.98 13.30 3.00
CA ASN A 42 -8.01 12.64 2.21
C ASN A 42 -9.28 12.48 3.05
N ARG A 43 -10.46 12.53 2.40
CA ARG A 43 -11.75 12.24 3.04
C ARG A 43 -11.88 10.75 3.36
N HIS A 44 -11.00 10.27 4.24
CA HIS A 44 -10.77 8.86 4.56
C HIS A 44 -12.04 8.09 4.92
N ILE A 45 -12.98 8.77 5.58
CA ILE A 45 -14.25 8.19 6.05
C ILE A 45 -15.22 7.97 4.87
N GLU A 46 -15.11 8.75 3.80
CA GLU A 46 -15.97 8.68 2.61
C GLU A 46 -15.42 7.72 1.54
N ARG A 47 -14.35 6.96 1.84
CA ARG A 47 -13.69 6.11 0.84
C ARG A 47 -14.58 4.91 0.46
N PRO A 48 -14.50 4.44 -0.79
CA PRO A 48 -15.25 3.27 -1.22
C PRO A 48 -14.86 1.99 -0.48
N ASP A 49 -15.80 1.06 -0.39
CA ASP A 49 -15.59 -0.26 0.22
C ASP A 49 -14.52 -1.10 -0.52
N SER A 50 -14.25 -0.81 -1.79
CA SER A 50 -13.14 -1.43 -2.54
C SER A 50 -11.76 -1.05 -2.02
N TYR A 51 -11.64 -0.05 -1.15
CA TYR A 51 -10.37 0.37 -0.54
C TYR A 51 -10.09 -0.40 0.77
N ARG A 52 -11.04 -1.22 1.21
CA ARG A 52 -10.88 -2.05 2.41
C ARG A 52 -9.85 -3.16 2.18
N SER A 53 -9.51 -3.81 3.26
CA SER A 53 -8.67 -5.01 3.20
C SER A 53 -9.48 -6.18 2.64
N ILE A 54 -8.88 -7.09 1.89
CA ILE A 54 -9.58 -8.27 1.30
C ILE A 54 -10.25 -9.18 2.35
N ASP A 55 -9.80 -9.14 3.59
CA ASP A 55 -10.35 -9.91 4.71
C ASP A 55 -11.35 -9.10 5.57
N ASP A 56 -11.68 -7.87 5.17
CA ASP A 56 -12.80 -7.10 5.72
C ASP A 56 -14.11 -7.62 5.08
N PRO A 57 -15.13 -8.03 5.85
CA PRO A 57 -16.40 -8.54 5.31
C PRO A 57 -17.14 -7.57 4.40
N SER A 58 -16.92 -6.25 4.56
CA SER A 58 -17.53 -5.23 3.72
C SER A 58 -16.73 -4.95 2.45
N TYR A 59 -15.60 -5.62 2.21
CA TYR A 59 -14.85 -5.47 0.97
C TYR A 59 -15.71 -5.83 -0.24
N ARG A 60 -15.61 -5.02 -1.29
CA ARG A 60 -16.11 -5.33 -2.63
C ARG A 60 -15.01 -5.10 -3.66
N GLU A 61 -15.13 -5.74 -4.81
CA GLU A 61 -14.23 -5.45 -5.93
C GLU A 61 -14.38 -3.98 -6.41
N PRO A 62 -13.32 -3.38 -6.96
CA PRO A 62 -13.37 -2.02 -7.48
C PRO A 62 -14.18 -1.94 -8.77
N THR A 63 -14.86 -0.80 -8.99
CA THR A 63 -15.53 -0.53 -10.26
C THR A 63 -14.53 -0.07 -11.33
N ILE A 64 -14.96 -0.08 -12.60
CA ILE A 64 -14.12 0.38 -13.71
C ILE A 64 -13.76 1.87 -13.54
N GLU A 65 -14.69 2.67 -13.03
CA GLU A 65 -14.50 4.10 -12.78
C GLU A 65 -13.45 4.30 -11.68
N GLU A 66 -13.51 3.53 -10.59
CA GLU A 66 -12.53 3.58 -9.50
C GLU A 66 -11.13 3.18 -9.98
N ILE A 67 -11.04 2.11 -10.78
CA ILE A 67 -9.78 1.66 -11.38
C ILE A 67 -9.20 2.76 -12.28
N THR A 68 -10.04 3.35 -13.13
CA THR A 68 -9.63 4.37 -14.10
C THR A 68 -9.15 5.64 -13.40
N GLU A 69 -9.90 6.13 -12.40
CA GLU A 69 -9.52 7.30 -11.61
C GLU A 69 -8.13 7.14 -10.98
N VAL A 70 -7.88 5.99 -10.33
CA VAL A 70 -6.61 5.74 -9.64
C VAL A 70 -5.45 5.58 -10.62
N ILE A 71 -5.65 4.86 -11.73
CA ILE A 71 -4.62 4.69 -12.76
C ILE A 71 -4.29 6.02 -13.42
N ASP A 72 -5.29 6.85 -13.73
CA ASP A 72 -5.08 8.14 -14.38
C ASP A 72 -4.38 9.13 -13.46
N TYR A 73 -4.76 9.17 -12.17
CA TYR A 73 -4.03 9.93 -11.16
C TYR A 73 -2.54 9.54 -11.10
N LEU A 74 -2.24 8.24 -11.03
CA LEU A 74 -0.85 7.77 -10.97
C LEU A 74 -0.10 8.01 -12.28
N ALA A 75 -0.79 7.94 -13.42
CA ALA A 75 -0.20 8.24 -14.72
C ALA A 75 0.16 9.73 -14.85
N ASP A 76 -0.60 10.64 -14.24
CA ASP A 76 -0.25 12.07 -14.17
C ASP A 76 1.03 12.29 -13.34
N VAL A 77 1.16 11.60 -12.20
CA VAL A 77 2.32 11.74 -11.30
C VAL A 77 3.59 11.06 -11.84
N HIS A 78 3.48 9.88 -12.45
CA HIS A 78 4.62 9.02 -12.77
C HIS A 78 4.73 8.61 -14.25
N SER A 79 3.76 8.90 -15.10
CA SER A 79 3.48 8.25 -16.40
C SER A 79 2.98 6.80 -16.27
N LEU A 80 2.09 6.41 -17.18
CA LEU A 80 1.49 5.06 -17.20
C LEU A 80 2.54 3.93 -17.31
N GLY A 81 3.66 4.19 -17.98
CA GLY A 81 4.75 3.23 -18.13
C GLY A 81 5.50 2.94 -16.83
N VAL A 82 5.66 3.94 -15.95
CA VAL A 82 6.26 3.74 -14.63
C VAL A 82 5.30 2.99 -13.70
N VAL A 83 4.02 3.31 -13.74
CA VAL A 83 2.97 2.59 -12.99
C VAL A 83 2.99 1.10 -13.33
N ALA A 84 3.09 0.76 -14.62
CA ALA A 84 3.22 -0.63 -15.05
C ALA A 84 4.46 -1.33 -14.44
N LYS A 85 5.60 -0.64 -14.40
CA LYS A 85 6.84 -1.17 -13.80
C LYS A 85 6.72 -1.35 -12.29
N GLN A 86 6.09 -0.41 -11.58
CA GLN A 86 5.84 -0.50 -10.14
C GLN A 86 4.99 -1.72 -9.79
N LEU A 87 4.04 -2.09 -10.66
CA LEU A 87 3.24 -3.31 -10.55
C LEU A 87 3.95 -4.58 -11.02
N GLY A 88 5.20 -4.49 -11.48
CA GLY A 88 5.95 -5.63 -12.01
C GLY A 88 5.42 -6.15 -13.36
N LEU A 89 4.60 -5.37 -14.08
CA LEU A 89 4.07 -5.74 -15.39
C LEU A 89 5.18 -5.64 -16.44
N LYS A 90 5.79 -6.78 -16.77
CA LYS A 90 6.85 -6.90 -17.77
C LYS A 90 6.26 -7.38 -19.09
N SER A 91 6.10 -6.48 -20.05
CA SER A 91 5.73 -6.81 -21.42
C SER A 91 6.80 -6.30 -22.37
N LYS A 92 7.24 -7.15 -23.31
CA LYS A 92 8.26 -6.81 -24.30
C LYS A 92 7.77 -5.83 -25.37
N SER A 93 6.46 -5.78 -25.63
CA SER A 93 5.88 -4.96 -26.71
C SER A 93 5.07 -3.78 -26.21
N ASN A 94 4.28 -3.96 -25.15
CA ASN A 94 3.48 -2.88 -24.57
C ASN A 94 3.30 -3.09 -23.05
N PRO A 95 4.07 -2.38 -22.19
CA PRO A 95 4.00 -2.51 -20.74
C PRO A 95 2.68 -2.00 -20.15
N THR A 96 1.94 -1.13 -20.85
CA THR A 96 0.70 -0.53 -20.33
C THR A 96 -0.57 -1.27 -20.76
N ARG A 97 -0.45 -2.31 -21.60
CA ARG A 97 -1.60 -3.07 -22.12
C ARG A 97 -2.49 -3.62 -21.00
N THR A 98 -1.92 -4.19 -19.95
CA THR A 98 -2.69 -4.74 -18.83
C THR A 98 -3.45 -3.65 -18.09
N LEU A 99 -2.85 -2.47 -17.87
CA LEU A 99 -3.52 -1.33 -17.26
C LEU A 99 -4.71 -0.86 -18.11
N ASN A 100 -4.54 -0.80 -19.42
CA ASN A 100 -5.63 -0.44 -20.34
C ASN A 100 -6.79 -1.42 -20.28
N ARG A 101 -6.50 -2.72 -20.17
CA ARG A 101 -7.52 -3.78 -20.04
C ARG A 101 -8.32 -3.69 -18.76
N TRP A 102 -7.67 -3.33 -17.65
CA TRP A 102 -8.37 -3.09 -16.39
C TRP A 102 -9.25 -1.83 -16.48
N ARG A 103 -8.75 -0.74 -17.09
CA ARG A 103 -9.54 0.49 -17.32
C ARG A 103 -10.73 0.29 -18.26
N SER A 104 -10.65 -0.65 -19.19
CA SER A 104 -11.75 -0.95 -20.12
C SER A 104 -12.70 -2.04 -19.60
N GLY A 105 -12.39 -2.67 -18.46
CA GLY A 105 -13.11 -3.84 -17.96
C GLY A 105 -12.96 -5.09 -18.84
N GLU A 106 -11.99 -5.13 -19.78
CA GLU A 106 -11.69 -6.34 -20.55
C GLU A 106 -11.20 -7.46 -19.61
N ASN A 107 -10.44 -7.08 -18.58
CA ASN A 107 -9.97 -7.99 -17.54
C ASN A 107 -10.28 -7.41 -16.15
N GLU A 108 -10.54 -8.29 -15.19
CA GLU A 108 -10.57 -7.92 -13.78
C GLU A 108 -9.16 -7.62 -13.26
N ILE A 109 -9.08 -6.66 -12.34
CA ILE A 109 -7.84 -6.33 -11.62
C ILE A 109 -7.69 -7.25 -10.40
N PRO A 110 -6.54 -7.94 -10.22
CA PRO A 110 -6.31 -8.69 -8.99
C PRO A 110 -6.23 -7.76 -7.77
N TYR A 111 -6.81 -8.15 -6.63
CA TYR A 111 -6.76 -7.39 -5.38
C TYR A 111 -5.35 -6.90 -5.02
N ALA A 112 -4.33 -7.76 -5.18
CA ALA A 112 -2.95 -7.37 -4.86
C ALA A 112 -2.45 -6.19 -5.70
N ALA A 113 -2.80 -6.16 -7.00
CA ALA A 113 -2.47 -5.05 -7.87
C ALA A 113 -3.28 -3.80 -7.51
N TRP A 114 -4.58 -3.96 -7.25
CA TRP A 114 -5.45 -2.88 -6.82
C TRP A 114 -4.96 -2.23 -5.52
N ARG A 115 -4.62 -3.05 -4.52
CA ARG A 115 -4.10 -2.60 -3.23
C ARG A 115 -2.81 -1.82 -3.40
N LEU A 116 -1.91 -2.29 -4.25
CA LEU A 116 -0.65 -1.59 -4.53
C LEU A 116 -0.89 -0.24 -5.19
N LEU A 117 -1.82 -0.14 -6.15
CA LEU A 117 -2.21 1.15 -6.75
C LEU A 117 -2.77 2.13 -5.72
N LEU A 118 -3.62 1.65 -4.80
CA LEU A 118 -4.16 2.49 -3.73
C LEU A 118 -3.08 2.98 -2.75
N VAL A 119 -2.07 2.16 -2.46
CA VAL A 119 -0.92 2.57 -1.64
C VAL A 119 -0.08 3.60 -2.37
N LEU A 120 0.28 3.35 -3.62
CA LEU A 120 1.08 4.27 -4.44
C LEU A 120 0.38 5.63 -4.63
N SER A 121 -0.95 5.64 -4.66
CA SER A 121 -1.76 6.86 -4.84
C SER A 121 -2.10 7.59 -3.53
N GLY A 122 -1.57 7.16 -2.38
CA GLY A 122 -1.84 7.84 -1.11
C GLY A 122 -3.27 7.63 -0.58
N ARG A 123 -4.00 6.62 -1.06
CA ARG A 123 -5.42 6.37 -0.71
C ARG A 123 -5.58 5.42 0.46
N VAL A 124 -4.62 4.50 0.64
CA VAL A 124 -4.64 3.55 1.76
C VAL A 124 -3.24 3.37 2.35
N VAL A 125 -3.20 3.04 3.64
CA VAL A 125 -1.98 2.56 4.32
C VAL A 125 -1.98 1.04 4.28
N GLN A 126 -0.86 0.45 3.85
CA GLN A 126 -0.62 -0.98 4.04
C GLN A 126 0.10 -1.17 5.38
N VAL A 127 -0.61 -1.73 6.37
CA VAL A 127 -0.02 -2.09 7.65
C VAL A 127 0.45 -3.55 7.62
N ASN A 128 1.51 -3.84 8.37
CA ASN A 128 1.99 -5.20 8.55
C ASN A 128 0.93 -6.04 9.28
N ARG A 129 0.69 -7.27 8.81
CA ARG A 129 -0.23 -8.23 9.43
C ARG A 129 0.51 -9.13 10.41
N ILE A 130 1.10 -8.53 11.45
CA ILE A 130 1.85 -9.25 12.49
C ILE A 130 0.91 -9.53 13.66
N PRO A 131 0.57 -10.81 13.95
CA PRO A 131 -0.23 -11.15 15.12
C PRO A 131 0.51 -10.77 16.40
N GLU A 132 -0.24 -10.41 17.44
CA GLU A 132 0.34 -10.25 18.77
C GLU A 132 0.66 -11.62 19.40
N ALA A 133 1.35 -11.60 20.55
CA ALA A 133 1.74 -12.81 21.27
C ALA A 133 0.52 -13.68 21.70
N ASP A 134 -0.64 -13.06 21.88
CA ASP A 134 -1.92 -13.72 22.19
C ASP A 134 -2.66 -14.23 20.93
N LYS A 135 -2.03 -14.15 19.75
CA LYS A 135 -2.60 -14.46 18.42
C LYS A 135 -3.72 -13.53 17.98
N SER A 136 -3.97 -12.43 18.69
CA SER A 136 -4.88 -11.40 18.21
C SER A 136 -4.37 -10.81 16.89
N LYS A 137 -5.31 -10.31 16.09
CA LYS A 137 -5.06 -9.71 14.77
C LYS A 137 -5.36 -8.21 14.83
N PRO A 138 -4.45 -7.35 15.30
CA PRO A 138 -4.76 -5.94 15.55
C PRO A 138 -5.31 -5.19 14.33
N TRP A 139 -4.94 -5.59 13.11
CA TRP A 139 -5.43 -4.98 11.88
C TRP A 139 -6.93 -5.21 11.62
N THR A 140 -7.56 -6.18 12.28
CA THR A 140 -9.00 -6.44 12.15
C THR A 140 -9.84 -5.61 13.12
N LYS A 141 -9.23 -4.73 13.93
CA LYS A 141 -9.91 -3.94 14.98
C LYS A 141 -11.15 -3.19 14.47
N ASN A 142 -11.13 -2.78 13.20
CA ASN A 142 -12.20 -1.98 12.58
C ASN A 142 -13.00 -2.76 11.52
N TYR A 143 -12.77 -4.07 11.36
CA TYR A 143 -13.67 -4.90 10.55
C TYR A 143 -14.96 -5.01 11.35
N GLN A 144 -16.09 -4.72 10.71
CA GLN A 144 -17.31 -4.23 11.38
C GLN A 144 -17.67 -4.89 12.73
N ASN A 145 -17.91 -4.03 13.72
CA ASN A 145 -19.12 -4.05 14.55
C ASN A 145 -19.96 -2.82 14.14
N PHE A 146 -20.75 -2.93 13.07
CA PHE A 146 -21.86 -2.01 12.71
C PHE A 146 -22.88 -2.77 11.89
#